data_AF-A0AAW2H8W6-F1
#
_entry.id   AF-A0AAW2H8W6-F1
#
_cell.length_a   1.000
_cell.length_b   1.000
_cell.length_c   1.000
_cell.angle_alpha   90.00
_cell.angle_beta   90.00
_cell.angle_gamma   90.00
#
_symmetry.space_group_name_H-M   'P 1'
#
loop_
_entity.id
_entity.type
_entity.pdbx_description
1 polymer ?
#
loop_
_entity_poly.entity_id
_entity_poly.type
_entity_poly.pdbx_seq_one_letter_code
_entity_poly.pdbx_strand_id
1 'polypeptide(L)'
;MREAENSRDNGVREQERFWPIFRLHRERTRKIHDMYKNGEISKRLYRYCTENFYCDHVLVCYWNKSGYESLCCLRCIQNDSKHGNVCICRVPRRNFAPGCETACDSCGCRGCSGY
;
A
#
# COMPACT_ATOMS: atom_id res chain seq x y z
N MET A 1 2.96 -14.40 -2.05
CA MET A 1 4.16 -13.66 -1.59
C MET A 1 5.41 -14.38 -2.04
N ARG A 2 5.65 -15.64 -1.65
CA ARG A 2 6.79 -16.45 -2.13
C ARG A 2 6.94 -16.51 -3.66
N GLU A 3 5.84 -16.67 -4.38
CA GLU A 3 5.85 -16.66 -5.86
C GLU A 3 6.33 -15.33 -6.44
N ALA A 4 5.94 -14.20 -5.82
CA ALA A 4 6.35 -12.86 -6.23
C ALA A 4 7.81 -12.54 -5.86
N GLU A 5 8.37 -13.19 -4.85
CA GLU A 5 9.80 -13.07 -4.51
C GLU A 5 10.67 -13.87 -5.49
N ASN A 6 10.17 -15.03 -5.91
CA ASN A 6 10.86 -15.98 -6.79
C ASN A 6 10.63 -15.72 -8.28
N SER A 7 9.79 -14.76 -8.65
CA SER A 7 9.54 -14.43 -10.06
C SER A 7 10.84 -13.95 -10.71
N ARG A 8 11.09 -14.44 -11.93
CA ARG A 8 12.22 -14.00 -12.77
C ARG A 8 11.76 -12.82 -13.61
N ASP A 9 12.32 -11.65 -13.34
CA ASP A 9 11.92 -10.41 -14.00
C ASP A 9 12.74 -10.22 -15.28
N ASN A 10 12.27 -10.81 -16.37
CA ASN A 10 12.91 -10.67 -17.68
C ASN A 10 12.58 -9.29 -18.27
N GLY A 11 13.44 -8.30 -18.03
CA GLY A 11 13.41 -6.99 -18.70
C GLY A 11 12.55 -5.91 -18.04
N VAL A 12 12.08 -6.14 -16.81
CA VAL A 12 11.30 -5.19 -16.02
C VAL A 12 12.24 -4.27 -15.24
N ARG A 13 11.85 -3.03 -14.92
CA ARG A 13 12.71 -2.14 -14.11
C ARG A 13 12.96 -2.76 -12.73
N GLU A 14 14.12 -2.52 -12.15
CA GLU A 14 14.48 -3.08 -10.84
C GLU A 14 13.44 -2.76 -9.76
N GLN A 15 12.88 -1.55 -9.78
CA GLN A 15 11.84 -1.13 -8.83
C GLN A 15 10.50 -1.85 -9.06
N GLU A 16 10.17 -2.16 -10.31
CA GLU A 16 8.91 -2.80 -10.72
C GLU A 16 8.80 -4.24 -10.22
N ARG A 17 9.94 -4.91 -10.02
CA ARG A 17 10.01 -6.22 -9.33
C ARG A 17 9.31 -6.22 -7.98
N PHE A 18 9.37 -5.11 -7.24
CA PHE A 18 8.79 -5.04 -5.89
C PHE A 18 7.31 -4.69 -5.87
N TRP A 19 6.73 -4.23 -6.99
CA TRP A 19 5.32 -3.81 -7.04
C TRP A 19 4.35 -4.92 -6.62
N PRO A 20 4.49 -6.18 -7.08
CA PRO A 20 3.61 -7.26 -6.64
C PRO A 20 3.73 -7.54 -5.15
N ILE A 21 4.92 -7.39 -4.56
CA ILE A 21 5.15 -7.59 -3.12
C ILE A 21 4.39 -6.54 -2.31
N PHE A 22 4.52 -5.26 -2.67
CA PHE A 22 3.76 -4.19 -2.00
C PHE A 22 2.26 -4.36 -2.14
N ARG A 23 1.79 -4.77 -3.32
CA ARG A 23 0.37 -5.06 -3.57
C ARG A 23 -0.14 -6.17 -2.65
N LEU A 24 0.55 -7.30 -2.61
CA LEU A 24 0.19 -8.45 -1.77
C LEU A 24 0.24 -8.10 -0.27
N HIS A 25 1.23 -7.32 0.17
CA HIS A 25 1.33 -6.86 1.56
C HIS A 25 0.12 -6.00 1.95
N ARG A 26 -0.27 -5.05 1.09
CA ARG A 26 -1.46 -4.23 1.28
C ARG A 26 -2.73 -5.07 1.31
N GLU A 27 -2.90 -5.98 0.34
CA GLU A 27 -4.08 -6.86 0.24
C GLU A 27 -4.23 -7.76 1.48
N ARG A 28 -3.13 -8.37 1.94
CA ARG A 28 -3.10 -9.19 3.15
C ARG A 28 -3.52 -8.39 4.38
N THR A 29 -2.91 -7.21 4.56
CA THR A 29 -3.19 -6.33 5.70
C THR A 29 -4.65 -5.85 5.68
N ARG A 30 -5.15 -5.47 4.50
CA ARG A 30 -6.52 -5.00 4.32
C ARG A 30 -7.54 -6.09 4.63
N LYS A 31 -7.31 -7.31 4.14
CA LYS A 31 -8.19 -8.44 4.39
C LYS A 31 -8.32 -8.74 5.88
N ILE A 32 -7.21 -8.81 6.62
CA ILE A 32 -7.22 -9.06 8.07
C ILE A 32 -7.95 -7.93 8.82
N HIS A 33 -7.67 -6.68 8.44
CA HIS A 33 -8.33 -5.52 9.05
C HIS A 33 -9.84 -5.49 8.79
N ASP A 34 -10.27 -5.78 7.56
CA ASP A 34 -11.68 -5.80 7.19
C ASP A 34 -12.44 -6.93 7.90
N MET A 35 -11.83 -8.13 8.04
CA MET A 35 -12.39 -9.23 8.86
C MET A 35 -12.57 -8.82 10.32
N TYR A 36 -11.64 -8.06 10.90
CA TYR A 36 -11.80 -7.53 12.26
C TYR A 36 -12.93 -6.51 12.34
N LYS A 37 -13.03 -5.62 11.34
CA LYS A 37 -14.07 -4.58 11.29
C LYS A 37 -15.47 -5.17 11.12
N ASN A 38 -15.59 -6.28 10.39
CA ASN A 38 -16.83 -7.04 10.20
C ASN A 38 -17.21 -7.92 11.39
N GLY A 39 -16.32 -8.08 12.39
CA GLY A 39 -16.54 -8.95 13.54
C GLY A 39 -16.33 -10.44 13.28
N GLU A 40 -15.73 -10.82 12.15
CA GLU A 40 -15.44 -12.22 11.78
C GLU A 40 -14.32 -12.84 12.64
N ILE A 41 -13.41 -12.00 13.14
CA ILE A 41 -12.28 -12.43 13.99
C ILE A 41 -12.31 -11.75 15.37
N SER A 42 -11.93 -12.50 16.39
CA SER A 42 -11.82 -11.98 17.75
C SER A 42 -10.67 -10.98 17.89
N LYS A 43 -10.79 -10.03 18.84
CA LYS A 43 -9.72 -9.10 19.20
C LYS A 43 -8.41 -9.81 19.57
N ARG A 44 -8.51 -10.99 20.21
CA ARG A 44 -7.35 -11.83 20.56
C ARG A 44 -6.61 -12.31 19.32
N LEU A 45 -7.34 -12.79 18.31
CA LEU A 45 -6.76 -13.25 17.04
C LEU A 45 -6.16 -12.08 16.25
N TYR A 46 -6.88 -10.95 16.18
CA TYR A 46 -6.37 -9.75 15.51
C TYR A 46 -5.05 -9.26 16.11
N ARG A 47 -4.95 -9.23 17.45
CA ARG A 47 -3.71 -8.89 18.16
C ARG A 47 -2.58 -9.86 17.80
N TYR A 48 -2.85 -11.17 17.82
CA TYR A 48 -1.87 -12.18 17.41
C TYR A 48 -1.38 -11.97 15.98
N CYS A 49 -2.27 -11.70 15.03
CA CYS A 49 -1.90 -11.42 13.64
C CYS A 49 -1.00 -10.18 13.50
N THR A 50 -1.24 -9.18 14.35
CA THR A 50 -0.48 -7.93 14.37
C THR A 50 0.91 -8.11 15.00
N GLU A 51 0.99 -8.82 16.13
CA GLU A 51 2.25 -9.13 16.83
C GLU A 51 3.18 -10.03 16.00
N ASN A 52 2.62 -10.91 15.17
CA ASN A 52 3.37 -11.81 14.28
C ASN A 52 3.58 -11.26 12.86
N PHE A 53 3.38 -9.94 12.64
CA PHE A 53 3.63 -9.27 11.36
C PHE A 53 2.82 -9.80 10.16
N TYR A 54 1.68 -10.45 10.39
CA TYR A 54 0.73 -10.80 9.32
C TYR A 54 -0.07 -9.56 8.86
N CYS A 55 -0.31 -8.64 9.79
CA CYS A 55 -0.98 -7.36 9.57
C CYS A 55 -0.05 -6.21 9.93
N ASP A 56 0.10 -5.24 9.03
CA ASP A 56 0.90 -4.04 9.28
C ASP A 56 0.11 -3.02 10.12
N HIS A 57 0.45 -2.95 11.41
CA HIS A 57 -0.22 -2.06 12.35
C HIS A 57 -0.10 -0.58 11.98
N VAL A 58 1.04 -0.15 11.44
CA VAL A 58 1.28 1.26 11.09
C VAL A 58 0.41 1.63 9.91
N LEU A 59 0.35 0.77 8.89
CA LEU A 59 -0.50 0.99 7.73
C LEU A 59 -1.98 1.09 8.11
N VAL A 60 -2.44 0.22 9.01
CA VAL A 60 -3.81 0.28 9.56
C VAL A 60 -4.06 1.58 10.33
N CYS A 61 -3.11 2.02 11.17
CA CYS A 61 -3.23 3.29 11.88
C CYS A 61 -3.41 4.47 10.91
N TYR A 62 -2.76 4.44 9.74
CA TYR A 62 -2.98 5.45 8.70
C TYR A 62 -4.36 5.33 8.04
N TRP A 63 -4.88 4.12 7.79
CA TRP A 63 -6.23 3.96 7.23
C TRP A 63 -7.34 4.52 8.13
N ASN A 64 -7.09 4.65 9.43
CA ASN A 64 -8.03 5.28 10.36
C ASN A 64 -7.96 6.83 10.36
N LYS A 65 -6.99 7.43 9.66
CA LYS A 65 -6.87 8.88 9.50
C LYS A 65 -7.59 9.35 8.24
N SER A 66 -8.28 10.49 8.33
CA SER A 66 -8.95 11.10 7.18
C SER A 66 -7.97 11.40 6.03
N GLY A 67 -8.38 11.07 4.81
CA GLY A 67 -7.56 11.25 3.60
C GLY A 67 -6.48 10.16 3.37
N TYR A 68 -6.39 9.15 4.23
CA TYR A 68 -5.45 8.02 4.10
C TYR A 68 -6.14 6.66 3.99
N GLU A 69 -7.47 6.60 3.96
CA GLU A 69 -8.28 5.38 3.97
C GLU A 69 -7.92 4.36 2.87
N SER A 70 -7.45 4.86 1.73
CA SER A 70 -7.06 4.08 0.53
C SER A 70 -5.54 3.94 0.37
N LEU A 71 -4.74 4.34 1.36
CA LEU A 71 -3.28 4.38 1.27
C LEU A 71 -2.68 3.05 0.77
N CYS A 72 -1.71 3.15 -0.16
CA CYS A 72 -1.11 2.00 -0.82
C CYS A 72 0.03 1.34 -0.03
N CYS A 73 0.95 2.15 0.52
CA CYS A 73 2.07 1.70 1.33
C CYS A 73 2.65 2.88 2.13
N LEU A 74 3.45 2.57 3.15
CA LEU A 74 4.10 3.57 4.00
C LEU A 74 5.17 4.38 3.26
N ARG A 75 5.81 3.79 2.23
CA ARG A 75 6.83 4.49 1.46
C ARG A 75 6.29 5.69 0.67
N CYS A 76 5.01 5.66 0.30
CA CYS A 76 4.39 6.74 -0.48
C CYS A 76 4.07 8.00 0.35
N ILE A 77 4.11 7.90 1.67
CA ILE A 77 3.89 9.03 2.59
C ILE A 77 5.20 9.53 3.22
N GLN A 78 6.31 8.80 3.04
CA GLN A 78 7.62 9.25 3.48
C GLN A 78 8.14 10.33 2.53
N ASN A 79 8.77 11.36 3.08
CA ASN A 79 9.40 12.45 2.33
C ASN A 79 10.80 12.07 1.83
N ASP A 80 10.97 10.84 1.36
CA ASP A 80 12.27 10.29 0.93
C ASP A 80 12.68 10.75 -0.48
N SER A 81 11.85 11.59 -1.14
CA SER A 81 12.19 12.15 -2.44
C SER A 81 13.25 13.26 -2.31
N LYS A 82 14.07 13.45 -3.35
CA LYS A 82 15.16 14.45 -3.39
C LYS A 82 14.71 15.88 -3.05
N HIS A 83 13.42 16.17 -3.20
CA HIS A 83 12.82 17.49 -2.98
C HIS A 83 11.89 17.52 -1.75
N GLY A 84 11.87 16.47 -0.93
CA GLY A 84 11.00 16.38 0.26
C GLY A 84 9.50 16.28 -0.04
N ASN A 85 9.15 16.01 -1.30
CA ASN A 85 7.76 15.88 -1.75
C ASN A 85 7.20 14.48 -1.48
N VAL A 86 5.89 14.42 -1.28
CA VAL A 86 5.12 13.17 -1.24
C VAL A 86 5.05 12.50 -2.62
N CYS A 87 4.78 11.19 -2.63
CA CYS A 87 4.70 10.44 -3.88
C CYS A 87 3.53 10.91 -4.76
N ILE A 88 3.69 10.83 -6.10
CA ILE A 88 2.68 11.19 -7.10
C ILE A 88 1.32 10.49 -6.89
N CYS A 89 1.32 9.28 -6.33
CA CYS A 89 0.09 8.56 -6.03
C CYS A 89 -0.78 9.22 -4.97
N ARG A 90 -0.23 10.12 -4.14
CA ARG A 90 -0.98 10.89 -3.14
C ARG A 90 -1.68 12.12 -3.73
N VAL A 91 -1.35 12.50 -4.97
CA VAL A 91 -2.00 13.61 -5.66
C VAL A 91 -3.40 13.16 -6.12
N PRO A 92 -4.47 13.95 -5.87
CA PRO A 92 -5.81 13.64 -6.36
C PRO A 92 -5.86 13.58 -7.88
N ARG A 93 -6.59 12.61 -8.43
CA ARG A 93 -6.68 12.38 -9.89
C ARG A 93 -7.20 13.60 -10.66
N ARG A 94 -8.04 14.43 -10.04
CA ARG A 94 -8.59 15.67 -10.62
C ARG A 94 -7.51 16.70 -11.01
N ASN A 95 -6.32 16.60 -10.43
CA ASN A 95 -5.20 17.52 -10.73
C ASN A 95 -4.34 17.02 -11.90
N PHE A 96 -4.59 15.81 -12.41
CA PHE A 96 -3.86 15.26 -13.55
C PHE A 96 -4.52 15.69 -14.87
N ALA A 97 -3.71 15.85 -15.92
CA ALA A 97 -4.21 16.07 -17.26
C ALA A 97 -5.05 14.86 -17.73
N PRO A 98 -6.14 15.09 -18.49
CA PRO A 98 -6.96 14.00 -19.02
C PRO A 98 -6.10 13.05 -19.87
N GLY A 99 -6.19 11.74 -19.59
CA GLY A 99 -5.42 10.70 -20.28
C GLY A 99 -4.04 10.39 -19.67
N CYS A 100 -3.62 11.09 -18.61
CA CYS A 100 -2.36 10.82 -17.95
C CYS A 100 -2.51 9.65 -16.94
N GLU A 101 -2.09 8.45 -17.33
CA GLU A 101 -1.96 7.31 -16.41
C GLU A 101 -0.53 7.23 -15.87
N THR A 102 -0.32 7.69 -14.65
CA THR A 102 0.96 7.55 -13.95
C THR A 102 0.87 6.47 -12.87
N ALA A 103 1.81 5.52 -12.89
CA ALA A 103 2.01 4.57 -11.81
C ALA A 103 3.06 5.11 -10.82
N CYS A 104 2.91 4.75 -9.55
CA CYS A 104 3.93 5.01 -8.54
C CYS A 104 5.19 4.18 -8.78
N ASP A 105 6.37 4.81 -8.78
CA ASP A 105 7.64 4.09 -8.93
C ASP A 105 7.91 3.05 -7.83
N SER A 106 7.42 3.30 -6.60
CA SER A 106 7.70 2.42 -5.45
C SER A 106 6.78 1.20 -5.37
N CYS A 107 5.48 1.36 -5.63
CA CYS A 107 4.50 0.30 -5.41
C CYS A 107 3.57 0.04 -6.61
N GLY A 108 3.73 0.77 -7.71
CA GLY A 108 2.93 0.60 -8.92
C GLY A 108 1.47 1.04 -8.81
N CYS A 109 1.05 1.66 -7.69
CA CYS A 109 -0.34 2.08 -7.55
C CYS A 109 -0.67 3.27 -8.48
N ARG A 110 -1.94 3.36 -8.91
CA ARG A 110 -2.43 4.40 -9.83
C ARG A 110 -3.24 5.49 -9.10
N GLY A 111 -2.83 5.83 -7.89
CA GLY A 111 -3.53 6.77 -7.03
C GLY A 111 -4.05 6.12 -5.74
N CYS A 112 -3.67 6.71 -4.62
CA CYS A 112 -4.06 6.33 -3.27
C CYS A 112 -4.44 7.57 -2.43
N SER A 113 -4.72 8.69 -3.11
CA SER A 113 -5.33 9.84 -2.48
C SER A 113 -6.73 9.46 -2.00
N GLY A 114 -7.08 9.86 -0.77
CA GLY A 114 -8.42 9.67 -0.22
C GLY A 114 -9.39 10.80 -0.60
N TYR A 115 -9.04 11.60 -1.61
CA TYR A 115 -9.76 12.82 -2.05
C TYR A 115 -9.99 12.81 -3.56
#